data_AF-A0A9W4SRY6-F1
#
_entry.id   AF-A0A9W4SRY6-F1
#
_cell.length_a   1.000
_cell.length_b   1.000
_cell.length_c   1.000
_cell.angle_alpha   90.00
_cell.angle_beta   90.00
_cell.angle_gamma   90.00
#
_symmetry.space_group_name_H-M   'P 1'
#
loop_
_entity.id
_entity.type
_entity.pdbx_description
1 polymer ?
#
loop_
_entity_poly.entity_id
_entity_poly.type
_entity_poly.pdbx_seq_one_letter_code
_entity_poly.pdbx_strand_id
1 'polypeptide(L)'
;MIMWEFTSGIIPFNNEAYDLQLSLSIYKGRRSEIIKDTPQYYINLMKSCWNLNLSKRPTALNIKKIIIKFSSDTFLGSGKVL
;
A
#
# COMPACT_ATOMS: atom_id res chain seq x y z
N MET A 1 -3.82 -5.01 -0.70
CA MET A 1 -3.00 -5.91 -1.51
C MET A 1 -2.69 -5.29 -2.86
N ILE A 2 -3.68 -4.76 -3.58
CA ILE A 2 -3.51 -4.05 -4.87
C ILE A 2 -2.33 -3.07 -4.92
N MET A 3 -2.20 -2.18 -3.91
CA MET A 3 -1.08 -1.23 -3.87
C MET A 3 0.28 -1.91 -3.84
N TRP A 4 0.40 -3.03 -3.11
CA TRP A 4 1.66 -3.77 -3.02
C TRP A 4 2.00 -4.47 -4.34
N GLU A 5 1.00 -5.09 -4.97
CA GLU A 5 1.13 -5.74 -6.27
C GLU A 5 1.60 -4.75 -7.35
N PHE A 6 1.10 -3.51 -7.31
CA PHE A 6 1.57 -2.45 -8.20
C PHE A 6 3.06 -2.12 -7.99
N THR A 7 3.54 -2.13 -6.75
CA THR A 7 4.95 -1.85 -6.44
C THR A 7 5.88 -3.03 -6.68
N SER A 8 5.40 -4.27 -6.51
CA SER A 8 6.21 -5.48 -6.66
C SER A 8 6.18 -6.04 -8.08
N GLY A 9 5.11 -5.77 -8.85
CA GLY A 9 4.83 -6.45 -10.11
C GLY A 9 4.51 -7.94 -9.95
N ILE A 10 4.22 -8.38 -8.72
CA ILE A 10 4.10 -9.79 -8.34
C ILE A 10 2.78 -10.00 -7.58
N ILE A 11 2.14 -11.15 -7.80
CA ILE A 11 0.95 -11.55 -7.04
C ILE A 11 1.35 -11.76 -5.57
N PRO A 12 0.65 -11.15 -4.59
CA PRO A 12 1.01 -11.31 -3.19
C PRO A 12 0.96 -12.76 -2.71
N PHE A 13 2.03 -13.22 -2.06
CA PHE A 13 2.19 -14.60 -1.60
C PHE A 13 2.22 -15.64 -2.75
N ASN A 14 2.74 -15.26 -3.92
CA ASN A 14 2.83 -16.13 -5.11
C ASN A 14 3.58 -17.46 -4.91
N ASN A 15 4.39 -17.57 -3.86
CA ASN A 15 5.17 -18.75 -3.51
C ASN A 15 4.46 -19.66 -2.49
N GLU A 16 3.21 -19.38 -2.14
CA GLU A 16 2.45 -20.12 -1.12
C GLU A 16 1.11 -20.60 -1.67
N ALA A 17 0.56 -21.65 -1.04
CA ALA A 17 -0.78 -22.11 -1.33
C ALA A 17 -1.85 -21.13 -0.81
N TYR A 18 -2.87 -20.86 -1.61
CA TYR A 18 -3.99 -19.97 -1.26
C TYR A 18 -5.04 -20.73 -0.43
N ASP A 19 -4.63 -21.16 0.76
CA ASP A 19 -5.42 -22.00 1.65
C ASP A 19 -5.88 -21.26 2.94
N LEU A 20 -6.53 -22.02 3.82
CA LEU A 20 -6.98 -21.51 5.12
C LEU A 20 -5.82 -21.06 6.00
N GLN A 21 -4.64 -21.70 5.91
CA GLN A 21 -3.48 -21.34 6.74
C GLN A 21 -2.94 -19.96 6.34
N LEU A 22 -2.81 -19.70 5.04
CA LEU A 22 -2.44 -18.38 4.55
C LEU A 22 -3.46 -17.33 5.02
N SER A 23 -4.76 -17.61 4.87
CA SER A 23 -5.84 -16.72 5.30
C SER A 23 -5.78 -16.37 6.79
N LEU A 24 -5.53 -17.36 7.65
CA LEU A 24 -5.37 -17.18 9.09
C LEU A 24 -4.11 -16.38 9.44
N SER A 25 -3.01 -16.59 8.72
CA SER A 25 -1.78 -15.83 8.92
C SER A 25 -1.98 -14.33 8.61
N ILE A 26 -2.70 -14.03 7.51
CA ILE A 26 -3.05 -12.66 7.12
C ILE A 26 -4.00 -12.03 8.15
N TYR A 27 -4.98 -12.79 8.63
CA TYR A 27 -5.88 -12.35 9.70
C TYR A 27 -5.09 -11.98 10.97
N LYS A 28 -4.08 -12.79 11.34
CA LYS A 28 -3.18 -12.54 12.48
C LYS A 28 -2.17 -11.41 12.25
N GLY A 29 -2.16 -10.78 11.08
CA GLY A 29 -1.35 -9.60 10.80
C GLY A 29 -0.16 -9.82 9.88
N ARG A 30 0.02 -11.02 9.31
CA ARG A 30 1.04 -11.24 8.27
C ARG A 30 0.79 -10.30 7.08
N ARG A 31 1.83 -9.61 6.63
CA ARG A 31 1.81 -8.73 5.45
C ARG A 31 3.01 -9.03 4.57
N SER A 32 2.89 -8.72 3.29
CA SER A 32 4.00 -8.82 2.34
C SER A 32 5.11 -7.84 2.71
N GLU A 33 6.35 -8.22 2.39
CA GLU A 33 7.54 -7.41 2.65
C GLU A 33 7.48 -6.11 1.83
N ILE A 34 7.93 -5.00 2.41
CA ILE A 34 7.97 -3.72 1.69
C ILE A 34 9.06 -3.78 0.62
N ILE A 35 8.69 -3.54 -0.63
CA ILE A 35 9.63 -3.53 -1.76
C ILE A 35 10.60 -2.36 -1.60
N LYS A 36 11.89 -2.64 -1.80
CA LYS A 36 12.94 -1.62 -1.81
C LYS A 36 12.58 -0.52 -2.80
N ASP A 37 12.91 0.73 -2.45
CA ASP A 37 12.65 1.92 -3.27
C ASP A 37 11.16 2.31 -3.40
N THR A 38 10.24 1.63 -2.70
CA THR A 38 8.85 2.10 -2.59
C THR A 38 8.83 3.46 -1.88
N PRO A 39 8.22 4.52 -2.45
CA PRO A 39 8.16 5.83 -1.81
C PRO A 39 7.52 5.78 -0.42
N GLN A 40 8.10 6.49 0.55
CA GLN A 40 7.65 6.42 1.95
C GLN A 40 6.17 6.79 2.14
N TYR A 41 5.67 7.77 1.38
CA TYR A 41 4.26 8.14 1.44
C TYR A 41 3.35 6.97 1.02
N TYR A 42 3.77 6.19 0.02
CA TYR A 42 3.05 5.04 -0.50
C TYR A 42 3.10 3.88 0.50
N ILE A 43 4.25 3.66 1.14
CA ILE A 43 4.39 2.70 2.26
C ILE A 43 3.40 3.06 3.38
N ASN A 44 3.34 4.33 3.77
CA ASN A 44 2.46 4.79 4.85
C ASN A 44 0.98 4.59 4.49
N LEU A 45 0.59 4.96 3.27
CA LEU A 45 -0.78 4.73 2.76
C LEU A 45 -1.11 3.24 2.74
N MET A 46 -0.23 2.41 2.21
CA MET A 46 -0.40 0.96 2.14
C MET A 46 -0.53 0.33 3.53
N LYS A 47 0.30 0.72 4.50
CA LYS A 47 0.19 0.29 5.91
C LYS A 47 -1.12 0.74 6.55
N SER A 48 -1.62 1.93 6.22
CA SER A 48 -2.92 2.41 6.73
C SER A 48 -4.09 1.54 6.25
N CYS A 49 -4.05 1.07 5.01
CA CYS A 49 -5.04 0.14 4.44
C CYS A 49 -4.99 -1.25 5.10
N TRP A 50 -3.84 -1.60 5.68
CA TRP A 50 -3.57 -2.91 6.29
C TRP A 50 -3.86 -2.98 7.79
N ASN A 51 -4.36 -1.89 8.39
CA ASN A 51 -4.57 -1.81 9.82
C ASN A 51 -5.48 -2.96 10.31
N LEU A 52 -5.10 -3.59 11.43
CA LEU A 52 -5.90 -4.64 12.05
C LEU A 52 -7.22 -4.07 12.58
N ASN A 53 -7.21 -2.83 13.06
CA ASN A 53 -8.43 -2.13 13.42
C ASN A 53 -9.12 -1.59 12.17
N LEU A 54 -10.33 -2.09 11.90
CA LEU A 54 -11.15 -1.69 10.75
C LEU A 54 -11.47 -0.19 10.74
N SER A 55 -11.68 0.44 11.90
CA SER A 55 -12.02 1.87 11.96
C SER A 55 -10.85 2.79 11.62
N LYS A 56 -9.62 2.27 11.67
CA LYS A 56 -8.41 3.00 11.26
C LYS A 56 -8.11 2.89 9.76
N ARG A 57 -8.83 2.05 9.03
CA ARG A 57 -8.64 1.91 7.58
C ARG A 57 -9.24 3.11 6.86
N PRO A 58 -8.53 3.70 5.89
CA PRO A 58 -9.09 4.80 5.11
C PRO A 58 -10.21 4.31 4.20
N THR A 59 -11.19 5.17 3.96
CA THR A 59 -12.18 4.95 2.90
C THR A 59 -11.53 5.09 1.53
N ALA A 60 -12.16 4.52 0.50
CA ALA A 60 -11.70 4.71 -0.89
C ALA A 60 -11.62 6.20 -1.28
N LEU A 61 -12.54 7.02 -0.77
CA LEU A 61 -12.50 8.48 -0.97
C LEU A 61 -11.26 9.12 -0.33
N ASN A 62 -10.89 8.72 0.88
CA ASN A 62 -9.69 9.22 1.55
C ASN A 62 -8.42 8.77 0.81
N ILE A 63 -8.36 7.51 0.36
CA ILE A 63 -7.26 7.00 -0.47
C ILE A 63 -7.11 7.85 -1.74
N LYS A 64 -8.21 8.10 -2.47
CA LYS A 64 -8.21 8.94 -3.67
C LYS A 64 -7.67 10.34 -3.38
N LYS A 65 -8.14 11.00 -2.31
CA LYS A 65 -7.67 12.34 -1.91
C LYS A 65 -6.17 12.35 -1.63
N ILE A 66 -5.68 11.34 -0.91
CA ILE A 66 -4.26 11.21 -0.57
C ILE A 66 -3.41 11.05 -1.84
N ILE A 67 -3.81 10.15 -2.75
CA ILE A 67 -3.10 9.93 -4.02
C ILE A 67 -3.08 11.20 -4.87
N ILE A 68 -4.22 11.87 -5.06
CA ILE A 68 -4.31 13.12 -5.83
C ILE A 68 -3.41 14.19 -5.25
N LYS A 69 -3.42 14.36 -3.92
CA LYS A 69 -2.57 15.34 -3.24
C LYS A 69 -1.09 15.09 -3.52
N PHE A 70 -0.63 13.84 -3.42
CA PHE A 70 0.77 13.52 -3.70
C PHE A 70 1.12 13.69 -5.18
N SER A 71 0.21 13.38 -6.10
CA SER A 71 0.41 13.69 -7.52
C SER A 71 0.60 15.19 -7.72
N SER A 72 -0.29 16.03 -7.17
CA SER A 72 -0.17 17.49 -7.30
C SER A 72 1.10 18.04 -6.66
N ASP A 73 1.49 17.53 -5.50
CA ASP A 73 2.72 17.95 -4.81
C ASP A 73 3.97 17.58 -5.63
N THR A 74 3.94 16.45 -6.35
CA THR A 74 5.01 16.03 -7.26
C THR A 74 5.10 16.94 -8.50
N PHE A 75 3.95 17.33 -9.09
CA PHE A 75 3.90 18.24 -10.25
C PHE A 75 4.26 19.69 -9.90
N LEU A 76 3.86 20.18 -8.72
CA LEU A 76 4.19 21.53 -8.26
C LEU A 76 5.62 21.63 -7.72
N GLY A 77 6.18 20.52 -7.21
CA GLY A 77 7.57 20.42 -6.74
C GLY A 77 8.61 20.42 -7.86
N SER A 78 8.25 20.04 -9.09
CA SER A 78 9.09 20.18 -10.29
C SER A 78 9.14 21.61 -10.87
N GLY A 79 8.51 22.59 -10.20
CA GLY A 79 8.52 24.01 -10.59
C GLY A 79 9.68 24.85 -10.04
N LYS A 80 10.74 24.24 -9.50
CA LYS A 80 12.00 24.94 -9.19
C LYS A 80 13.23 24.09 -9.49
N VAL A 81 14.17 24.71 -10.22
CA VAL A 81 15.51 24.28 -10.66
C VAL A 81 15.46 23.41 -11.93
N LEU A 82 15.70 23.88 -13.17
CA LEU A 82 16.37 25.08 -13.73
C LEU A 82 15.44 25.80 -14.73
#